data_AF-A0A318YE67-F1
#
_entry.id   AF-A0A318YE67-F1
#
_cell.length_a   1.000
_cell.length_b   1.000
_cell.length_c   1.000
_cell.angle_alpha   90.00
_cell.angle_beta   90.00
_cell.angle_gamma   90.00
#
_symmetry.space_group_name_H-M   'P 1'
#
loop_
_entity.id
_entity.type
_entity.pdbx_description
1 polymer ?
#
loop_
_entity_poly.entity_id
_entity_poly.type
_entity_poly.pdbx_seq_one_letter_code
_entity_poly.pdbx_strand_id
1 'polypeptide(L)'
;MASLSNFVDFSQPSLQWAALSIAFNPIFWNIVARAEYRSHFLTRIFGNAYYGCYFLAVTIFSLGILRDHVYQVALEDQPYYAPVHQPVLGGLLFAFGSVLVLSSMYALGVTGTYLGDYFGILMDAPVTGFPFNVTGSPMYWGSTLNFLGVALYKGKVAGVFLTAEVFILYWFALQWEDPFTAEIYAKRERERAKTKRGGKSL
;
A
#
# COMPACT_ATOMS: atom_id res chain seq x y z
N MET A 1 7.67 38.32 5.58
CA MET A 1 6.88 37.17 6.07
C MET A 1 7.22 35.99 5.17
N ALA A 2 7.59 34.83 5.73
CA ALA A 2 7.81 33.64 4.92
C ALA A 2 6.45 33.13 4.42
N SER A 3 6.28 33.01 3.10
CA SER A 3 5.10 32.39 2.50
C SER A 3 5.35 30.89 2.34
N LEU A 4 4.30 30.07 2.39
CA LEU A 4 4.39 28.62 2.13
C LEU A 4 5.02 28.32 0.75
N SER A 5 4.80 29.23 -0.21
CA SER A 5 5.39 29.20 -1.56
C SER A 5 6.92 29.28 -1.58
N ASN A 6 7.55 29.76 -0.51
CA ASN A 6 9.02 29.80 -0.41
C ASN A 6 9.61 28.42 -0.07
N PHE A 7 8.77 27.48 0.36
CA PHE A 7 9.17 26.14 0.80
C PHE A 7 8.58 25.03 -0.07
N VAL A 8 7.47 25.33 -0.76
CA VAL A 8 6.80 24.43 -1.69
C VAL A 8 6.45 25.21 -2.95
N ASP A 9 7.00 24.78 -4.08
CA ASP A 9 6.67 25.30 -5.39
C ASP A 9 5.48 24.52 -5.99
N PHE A 10 4.27 25.06 -5.80
CA PHE A 10 3.04 24.45 -6.33
C PHE A 10 2.87 24.63 -7.84
N SER A 11 3.73 25.42 -8.49
CA SER A 11 3.67 25.61 -9.95
C SER A 11 4.30 24.45 -10.72
N GLN A 12 5.14 23.64 -10.06
CA GLN A 12 5.82 22.52 -10.69
C GLN A 12 4.83 21.41 -11.07
N PRO A 13 4.75 21.03 -12.36
CA PRO A 13 3.90 19.91 -12.77
C PRO A 13 4.30 18.58 -12.11
N SER A 14 5.59 18.39 -11.81
CA SER A 14 6.09 17.18 -11.15
C SER A 14 5.45 16.94 -9.79
N LEU A 15 5.19 18.01 -9.01
CA LEU A 15 4.49 17.92 -7.73
C LEU A 15 3.05 17.40 -7.91
N GLN A 16 2.36 17.89 -8.92
CA GLN A 16 0.99 17.47 -9.24
C GLN A 16 0.96 16.00 -9.71
N TRP A 17 1.90 15.61 -10.57
CA TRP A 17 2.03 14.22 -11.01
C TRP A 17 2.36 13.28 -9.86
N ALA A 18 3.20 13.70 -8.90
CA ALA A 18 3.50 12.91 -7.71
C ALA A 18 2.25 12.71 -6.84
N ALA A 19 1.50 13.78 -6.54
CA ALA A 19 0.26 13.70 -5.77
C ALA A 19 -0.78 12.80 -6.47
N LEU A 20 -1.00 13.01 -7.78
CA LEU A 20 -1.92 12.19 -8.56
C LEU A 20 -1.51 10.72 -8.60
N SER A 21 -0.22 10.42 -8.78
CA SER A 21 0.27 9.04 -8.78
C SER A 21 0.16 8.39 -7.39
N ILE A 22 0.43 9.15 -6.33
CA ILE A 22 0.25 8.71 -4.94
C ILE A 22 -1.22 8.37 -4.66
N ALA A 23 -2.17 9.19 -5.12
CA ALA A 23 -3.60 8.96 -4.95
C ALA A 23 -4.13 7.83 -5.84
N PHE A 24 -3.67 7.78 -7.09
CA PHE A 24 -4.12 6.80 -8.07
C PHE A 24 -3.89 5.38 -7.61
N ASN A 25 -2.70 5.10 -7.08
CA ASN A 25 -2.26 3.79 -6.64
C ASN A 25 -3.30 3.11 -5.70
N PRO A 26 -3.60 3.65 -4.50
CA PRO A 26 -4.57 3.06 -3.58
C PRO A 26 -5.99 2.98 -4.10
N ILE A 27 -6.40 3.93 -4.93
CA ILE A 27 -7.71 3.91 -5.56
C ILE A 27 -7.80 2.77 -6.58
N PHE A 28 -6.77 2.62 -7.41
CA PHE A 28 -6.71 1.62 -8.47
C PHE A 28 -6.81 0.20 -7.91
N TRP A 29 -5.95 -0.19 -6.97
CA TRP A 29 -5.97 -1.57 -6.49
C TRP A 29 -7.24 -1.88 -5.71
N ASN A 30 -7.80 -0.92 -4.96
CA ASN A 30 -9.07 -1.10 -4.26
C ASN A 30 -10.25 -1.31 -5.21
N ILE A 31 -10.30 -0.57 -6.32
CA ILE A 31 -11.36 -0.72 -7.33
C ILE A 31 -11.19 -2.05 -8.07
N VAL A 32 -9.99 -2.33 -8.57
CA VAL A 32 -9.72 -3.52 -9.37
C VAL A 32 -9.92 -4.79 -8.56
N ALA A 33 -9.43 -4.84 -7.32
CA ALA A 33 -9.60 -6.02 -6.47
C ALA A 33 -11.07 -6.26 -6.12
N ARG A 34 -11.86 -5.23 -5.80
CA ARG A 34 -13.31 -5.39 -5.55
C ARG A 34 -14.07 -5.79 -6.81
N ALA A 35 -13.69 -5.25 -7.98
CA ALA A 35 -14.24 -5.66 -9.25
C ALA A 35 -13.93 -7.14 -9.52
N GLU A 36 -12.71 -7.58 -9.23
CA GLU A 36 -12.33 -8.99 -9.31
C GLU A 36 -13.14 -9.86 -8.35
N TYR A 37 -13.30 -9.46 -7.08
CA TYR A 37 -14.07 -10.26 -6.12
C TYR A 37 -15.55 -10.43 -6.53
N ARG A 38 -16.13 -9.44 -7.21
CA ARG A 38 -17.54 -9.49 -7.64
C ARG A 38 -17.74 -10.17 -8.99
N SER A 39 -16.81 -9.97 -9.92
CA SER A 39 -16.98 -10.38 -11.31
C SER A 39 -15.99 -11.45 -11.75
N HIS A 40 -14.92 -11.72 -11.01
CA HIS A 40 -13.88 -12.66 -11.40
C HIS A 40 -13.33 -12.40 -12.81
N PHE A 41 -13.27 -11.13 -13.24
CA PHE A 41 -12.95 -10.79 -14.63
C PHE A 41 -11.50 -11.11 -14.99
N LEU A 42 -10.53 -10.86 -14.09
CA LEU A 42 -9.14 -11.25 -14.28
C LEU A 42 -9.01 -12.76 -14.24
N THR A 43 -9.66 -13.43 -13.29
CA THR A 43 -9.69 -14.90 -13.27
C THR A 43 -10.25 -15.49 -14.58
N ARG A 44 -11.29 -14.87 -15.16
CA ARG A 44 -11.86 -15.29 -16.45
C ARG A 44 -10.92 -15.03 -17.63
N ILE A 45 -10.25 -13.88 -17.67
CA ILE A 45 -9.30 -13.53 -18.74
C ILE A 45 -8.10 -14.47 -18.74
N PHE A 46 -7.53 -14.73 -17.56
CA PHE A 46 -6.31 -15.54 -17.42
C PHE A 46 -6.59 -17.03 -17.18
N GLY A 47 -7.86 -17.43 -17.09
CA GLY A 47 -8.30 -18.81 -16.86
C GLY A 47 -7.98 -19.39 -15.48
N ASN A 48 -7.25 -18.67 -14.64
CA ASN A 48 -6.82 -19.11 -13.32
C ASN A 48 -6.67 -17.91 -12.36
N ALA A 49 -7.20 -18.08 -11.14
CA ALA A 49 -7.15 -17.06 -10.08
C ALA A 49 -5.72 -16.65 -9.70
N TYR A 50 -4.77 -17.59 -9.64
CA TYR A 50 -3.37 -17.30 -9.35
C TYR A 50 -2.73 -16.46 -10.45
N TYR A 51 -2.97 -16.79 -11.73
CA TYR A 51 -2.40 -16.02 -12.85
C TYR A 51 -2.97 -14.60 -12.90
N GLY A 52 -4.28 -14.45 -12.66
CA GLY A 52 -4.89 -13.14 -12.51
C GLY A 52 -4.31 -12.34 -11.33
N CYS A 53 -4.09 -12.98 -10.19
CA CYS A 53 -3.49 -12.36 -9.01
C CYS A 53 -2.03 -11.95 -9.26
N TYR A 54 -1.21 -12.80 -9.88
CA TYR A 54 0.17 -12.45 -10.24
C TYR A 54 0.24 -11.32 -11.26
N PHE A 55 -0.69 -11.29 -12.23
CA PHE A 55 -0.79 -10.16 -13.16
C PHE A 55 -1.11 -8.85 -12.42
N LEU A 56 -2.07 -8.88 -11.49
CA LEU A 56 -2.39 -7.72 -10.66
C LEU A 56 -1.19 -7.32 -9.79
N ALA A 57 -0.49 -8.29 -9.21
CA ALA A 57 0.70 -8.06 -8.40
C ALA A 57 1.80 -7.33 -9.18
N VAL A 58 2.15 -7.81 -10.38
CA VAL A 58 3.12 -7.16 -11.27
C VAL A 58 2.67 -5.75 -11.63
N THR A 59 1.38 -5.55 -11.88
CA THR A 59 0.81 -4.24 -12.20
C THR A 59 0.94 -3.27 -11.03
N ILE A 60 0.49 -3.65 -9.82
CA ILE A 60 0.58 -2.81 -8.61
C ILE A 60 2.04 -2.51 -8.27
N PHE A 61 2.92 -3.50 -8.35
CA PHE A 61 4.35 -3.30 -8.07
C PHE A 61 4.99 -2.32 -9.05
N SER A 62 4.70 -2.46 -10.35
CA SER A 62 5.20 -1.55 -11.40
C SER A 62 4.68 -0.12 -11.22
N LEU A 63 3.40 0.04 -10.88
CA LEU A 63 2.81 1.33 -10.52
C LEU A 63 3.46 1.91 -9.26
N GLY A 64 3.86 1.07 -8.30
CA GLY A 64 4.66 1.46 -7.14
C GLY A 64 6.01 2.05 -7.52
N ILE A 65 6.76 1.37 -8.40
CA ILE A 65 8.06 1.86 -8.92
C ILE A 65 7.88 3.21 -9.63
N LEU A 66 6.87 3.32 -10.50
CA LEU A 66 6.60 4.55 -11.23
C LEU A 66 6.26 5.70 -10.27
N ARG A 67 5.39 5.46 -9.29
CA ARG A 67 5.05 6.44 -8.25
C ARG A 67 6.29 6.90 -7.51
N ASP A 68 7.15 5.98 -7.10
CA ASP A 68 8.36 6.32 -6.35
C ASP A 68 9.33 7.12 -7.21
N HIS A 69 9.45 6.80 -8.50
CA HIS A 69 10.24 7.59 -9.44
C HIS A 69 9.69 9.02 -9.61
N VAL A 70 8.39 9.17 -9.86
CA VAL A 70 7.74 10.48 -10.00
C VAL A 70 7.86 11.29 -8.71
N TYR A 71 7.75 10.63 -7.54
CA TYR A 71 7.99 11.25 -6.25
C TYR A 71 9.42 11.79 -6.12
N GLN A 72 10.43 11.00 -6.50
CA GLN A 72 11.84 11.45 -6.44
C GLN A 72 12.09 12.67 -7.33
N VAL A 73 11.55 12.67 -8.56
CA VAL A 73 11.62 13.80 -9.49
C VAL A 73 10.94 15.03 -8.88
N ALA A 74 9.74 14.87 -8.33
CA ALA A 74 9.03 15.97 -7.67
C ALA A 74 9.82 16.56 -6.51
N LEU A 75 10.55 15.76 -5.74
CA LEU A 75 11.41 16.29 -4.66
C LEU A 75 12.64 17.05 -5.18
N GLU A 76 13.17 16.65 -6.34
CA GLU A 76 14.33 17.31 -6.95
C GLU A 76 14.00 18.72 -7.42
N ASP A 77 12.81 18.92 -7.99
CA ASP A 77 12.32 20.22 -8.46
C ASP A 77 11.92 21.19 -7.33
N GLN A 78 11.83 20.71 -6.08
CA GLN A 78 11.32 21.51 -4.95
C GLN A 78 12.44 22.26 -4.22
N PRO A 79 12.15 23.42 -3.59
CA PRO A 79 13.12 24.16 -2.80
C PRO A 79 13.71 23.33 -1.66
N TYR A 80 15.02 23.46 -1.43
CA TYR A 80 15.68 22.90 -0.26
C TYR A 80 15.43 23.77 0.98
N TYR A 81 15.13 23.14 2.11
CA TYR A 81 14.92 23.83 3.38
C TYR A 81 15.72 23.17 4.51
N ALA A 82 16.78 23.83 4.95
CA ALA A 82 17.75 23.29 5.91
C ALA A 82 17.13 22.76 7.22
N PRO A 83 16.12 23.40 7.84
CA PRO A 83 15.51 22.88 9.06
C PRO A 83 14.78 21.53 8.91
N VAL A 84 14.33 21.19 7.70
CA VAL A 84 13.72 19.88 7.38
C VAL A 84 14.78 18.84 7.00
N HIS A 85 15.99 19.27 6.64
CA HIS A 85 17.07 18.36 6.30
C HIS A 85 17.63 17.66 7.54
N GLN A 86 17.13 16.47 7.81
CA GLN A 86 17.52 15.64 8.95
C GLN A 86 17.92 14.25 8.43
N PRO A 87 19.10 14.11 7.77
CA PRO A 87 19.47 12.90 7.05
C PRO A 87 19.61 11.67 7.93
N VAL A 88 20.07 11.83 9.18
CA VAL A 88 20.17 10.71 10.14
C VAL A 88 18.78 10.18 10.49
N LEU A 89 17.85 11.06 10.86
CA LEU A 89 16.48 10.68 11.15
C LEU A 89 15.80 10.10 9.90
N GLY A 90 15.99 10.74 8.75
CA GLY A 90 15.45 10.27 7.47
C GLY A 90 15.91 8.86 7.12
N GLY A 91 17.21 8.59 7.29
CA GLY A 91 17.79 7.26 7.08
C GLY A 91 17.25 6.21 8.05
N LEU A 92 17.09 6.55 9.34
CA LEU A 92 16.52 5.65 10.33
C LEU A 92 15.05 5.30 10.04
N LEU A 93 14.25 6.31 9.68
CA LEU A 93 12.85 6.10 9.30
C LEU A 93 12.73 5.24 8.04
N PHE A 94 13.56 5.48 7.02
CA PHE A 94 13.58 4.68 5.81
C PHE A 94 14.03 3.24 6.08
N ALA A 95 15.04 3.03 6.92
CA ALA A 95 15.49 1.70 7.29
C ALA A 95 14.39 0.93 8.03
N PHE A 96 13.78 1.55 9.04
CA PHE A 96 12.71 0.93 9.81
C PHE A 96 11.45 0.68 8.96
N GLY A 97 11.05 1.65 8.14
CA GLY A 97 9.94 1.51 7.22
C GLY A 97 10.15 0.38 6.21
N SER A 98 11.35 0.28 5.65
CA SER A 98 11.73 -0.81 4.74
C SER A 98 11.72 -2.17 5.42
N VAL A 99 12.18 -2.27 6.68
CA VAL A 99 12.06 -3.51 7.47
C VAL A 99 10.60 -3.91 7.62
N LEU A 100 9.69 -2.99 7.97
CA LEU A 100 8.26 -3.28 8.08
C LEU A 100 7.68 -3.75 6.74
N VAL A 101 7.96 -3.05 5.63
CA VAL A 101 7.45 -3.42 4.30
C VAL A 101 7.95 -4.80 3.88
N LEU A 102 9.27 -5.02 3.90
CA LEU A 102 9.86 -6.27 3.40
C LEU A 102 9.48 -7.47 4.26
N SER A 103 9.45 -7.32 5.58
CA SER A 103 9.02 -8.41 6.47
C SER A 103 7.52 -8.70 6.34
N SER A 104 6.68 -7.69 6.07
CA SER A 104 5.26 -7.90 5.75
C SER A 104 5.09 -8.71 4.47
N MET A 105 5.80 -8.32 3.40
CA MET A 105 5.76 -9.03 2.12
C MET A 105 6.28 -10.46 2.24
N TYR A 106 7.32 -10.67 3.05
CA TYR A 106 7.83 -12.00 3.34
C TYR A 106 6.79 -12.88 4.05
N ALA A 107 6.12 -12.34 5.07
CA ALA A 107 5.16 -13.10 5.86
C ALA A 107 3.83 -13.37 5.12
N LEU A 108 3.37 -12.44 4.28
CA LEU A 108 2.16 -12.60 3.46
C LEU A 108 2.40 -13.36 2.15
N GLY A 109 3.63 -13.36 1.64
CA GLY A 109 3.94 -13.78 0.28
C GLY A 109 3.32 -12.85 -0.77
N VAL A 110 3.54 -13.17 -2.05
CA VAL A 110 3.07 -12.32 -3.17
C VAL A 110 1.54 -12.22 -3.17
N THR A 111 0.84 -13.35 -3.08
CA THR A 111 -0.62 -13.37 -3.15
C THR A 111 -1.26 -12.68 -1.94
N GLY A 112 -0.72 -12.85 -0.73
CA GLY A 112 -1.22 -12.14 0.44
C GLY A 112 -0.94 -10.63 0.40
N THR A 113 0.18 -10.22 -0.22
CA THR A 113 0.53 -8.79 -0.38
C THR A 113 -0.35 -8.09 -1.41
N TYR A 114 -0.65 -8.76 -2.52
CA TYR A 114 -1.30 -8.16 -3.69
C TYR A 114 -2.75 -8.62 -3.86
N LEU A 115 -3.52 -8.63 -2.76
CA LEU A 115 -4.99 -8.77 -2.75
C LEU A 115 -5.49 -10.11 -3.29
N GLY A 116 -4.73 -11.19 -3.06
CA GLY A 116 -5.10 -12.55 -3.48
C GLY A 116 -6.37 -13.08 -2.81
N ASP A 117 -6.74 -12.54 -1.65
CA ASP A 117 -8.01 -12.83 -0.98
C ASP A 117 -9.24 -12.45 -1.84
N TYR A 118 -9.13 -11.40 -2.66
CA TYR A 118 -10.17 -11.01 -3.63
C TYR A 118 -10.30 -12.00 -4.80
N PHE A 119 -9.25 -12.77 -5.08
CA PHE A 119 -9.25 -13.89 -6.02
C PHE A 119 -9.70 -15.21 -5.38
N GLY A 120 -10.01 -15.21 -4.08
CA GLY A 120 -10.32 -16.42 -3.30
C GLY A 120 -9.09 -17.20 -2.85
N ILE A 121 -7.88 -16.64 -3.00
CA ILE A 121 -6.62 -17.22 -2.53
C ILE A 121 -6.42 -16.79 -1.07
N LEU A 122 -7.01 -17.56 -0.15
CA LEU A 122 -7.05 -17.22 1.27
C LEU A 122 -5.95 -17.94 2.05
N MET A 123 -5.28 -17.23 2.94
CA MET A 123 -4.31 -17.82 3.87
C MET A 123 -5.05 -18.71 4.88
N ASP A 124 -4.43 -19.78 5.34
CA ASP A 124 -5.10 -20.68 6.30
C ASP A 124 -5.44 -19.97 7.62
N ALA A 125 -4.51 -19.16 8.11
CA ALA A 125 -4.65 -18.34 9.31
C ALA A 125 -4.10 -16.93 9.08
N PRO A 126 -4.62 -15.91 9.80
CA PRO A 126 -4.04 -14.58 9.79
C PRO A 126 -2.61 -14.59 10.33
N VAL A 127 -1.75 -13.77 9.73
CA VAL A 127 -0.37 -13.59 10.20
C VAL A 127 -0.37 -12.74 11.46
N THR A 128 0.07 -13.31 12.58
CA THR A 128 0.14 -12.62 13.89
C THR A 128 1.57 -12.37 14.37
N GLY A 129 2.57 -12.90 13.66
CA GLY A 129 3.99 -12.70 13.96
C GLY A 129 4.51 -11.35 13.48
N PHE A 130 5.81 -11.12 13.60
CA PHE A 130 6.45 -9.91 13.07
C PHE A 130 6.26 -9.79 11.55
N PRO A 131 5.92 -8.59 11.02
CA PRO A 131 5.74 -7.30 11.70
C PRO A 131 4.30 -7.00 12.18
N PHE A 132 3.35 -7.92 11.99
CA PHE A 132 1.93 -7.75 12.34
C PHE A 132 1.65 -7.73 13.84
N ASN A 133 2.58 -8.21 14.68
CA ASN A 133 2.53 -8.03 16.13
C ASN A 133 2.88 -6.61 16.60
N VAL A 134 3.49 -5.77 15.74
CA VAL A 134 3.87 -4.39 16.07
C VAL A 134 2.76 -3.41 15.67
N THR A 135 2.14 -3.63 14.50
CA THR A 135 1.04 -2.80 13.98
C THR A 135 0.16 -3.66 13.07
N GLY A 136 -1.13 -3.32 12.96
CA GLY A 136 -2.09 -4.09 12.15
C GLY A 136 -1.83 -4.02 10.64
N SER A 137 -1.20 -2.94 10.17
CA SER A 137 -1.00 -2.67 8.74
C SER A 137 0.46 -2.26 8.45
N PRO A 138 1.44 -3.14 8.74
CA PRO A 138 2.86 -2.79 8.78
C PRO A 138 3.41 -2.30 7.44
N MET A 139 2.92 -2.83 6.33
CA MET A 139 3.30 -2.35 4.99
C MET A 139 2.87 -0.89 4.75
N TYR A 140 1.66 -0.51 5.15
CA TYR A 140 1.14 0.85 4.98
C TYR A 140 1.93 1.85 5.83
N TRP A 141 2.15 1.52 7.10
CA TRP A 141 2.99 2.33 8.00
C TRP A 141 4.43 2.42 7.49
N GLY A 142 5.04 1.29 7.12
CA GLY A 142 6.41 1.26 6.65
C GLY A 142 6.61 2.07 5.36
N SER A 143 5.66 2.01 4.43
CA SER A 143 5.66 2.84 3.22
C SER A 143 5.56 4.33 3.57
N THR A 144 4.65 4.75 4.45
CA THR A 144 4.59 6.15 4.93
C THR A 144 5.91 6.62 5.55
N LEU A 145 6.56 5.77 6.36
CA LEU A 145 7.86 6.07 6.95
C LEU A 145 8.96 6.20 5.91
N ASN A 146 8.93 5.40 4.84
CA ASN A 146 9.86 5.52 3.73
C ASN A 146 9.71 6.85 2.99
N PHE A 147 8.48 7.29 2.70
CA PHE A 147 8.21 8.60 2.12
C PHE A 147 8.73 9.73 3.02
N LEU A 148 8.41 9.67 4.31
CA LEU A 148 8.90 10.65 5.28
C LEU A 148 10.44 10.65 5.35
N GLY A 149 11.03 9.47 5.38
CA GLY A 149 12.47 9.27 5.46
C GLY A 149 13.19 9.95 4.31
N VAL A 150 12.71 9.74 3.08
CA VAL A 150 13.26 10.41 1.88
C VAL A 150 13.05 11.92 1.93
N ALA A 151 11.88 12.40 2.36
CA ALA A 151 11.60 13.84 2.46
C ALA A 151 12.58 14.55 3.41
N LEU A 152 12.84 13.96 4.58
CA LEU A 152 13.79 14.47 5.56
C LEU A 152 15.23 14.33 5.08
N TYR A 153 15.56 13.23 4.42
CA TYR A 153 16.88 13.00 3.85
C TYR A 153 17.20 14.02 2.76
N LYS A 154 16.25 14.35 1.88
CA LYS A 154 16.43 15.37 0.83
C LYS A 154 16.20 16.81 1.32
N GLY A 155 15.67 17.00 2.53
CA GLY A 155 15.38 18.32 3.10
C GLY A 155 14.30 19.09 2.35
N LYS A 156 13.24 18.40 1.92
CA LYS A 156 12.18 18.96 1.04
C LYS A 156 10.86 19.02 1.78
N VAL A 157 10.31 20.22 1.96
CA VAL A 157 9.02 20.43 2.65
C VAL A 157 7.86 19.81 1.86
N ALA A 158 7.90 19.91 0.53
CA ALA A 158 6.94 19.24 -0.34
C ALA A 158 6.83 17.73 -0.08
N GLY A 159 7.95 17.07 0.22
CA GLY A 159 7.96 15.65 0.54
C GLY A 159 7.22 15.31 1.83
N VAL A 160 7.20 16.22 2.81
CA VAL A 160 6.42 16.07 4.04
C VAL A 160 4.92 16.17 3.75
N PHE A 161 4.51 17.11 2.87
CA PHE A 161 3.12 17.21 2.43
C PHE A 161 2.66 15.96 1.67
N LEU A 162 3.47 15.49 0.72
CA LEU A 162 3.18 14.26 -0.02
C LEU A 162 3.16 13.03 0.92
N THR A 163 3.99 13.01 1.96
CA THR A 163 3.93 11.97 3.00
C THR A 163 2.60 12.01 3.75
N ALA A 164 2.12 13.21 4.11
CA ALA A 164 0.82 13.35 4.76
C ALA A 164 -0.32 12.89 3.84
N GLU A 165 -0.25 13.18 2.54
CA GLU A 165 -1.18 12.65 1.54
C GLU A 165 -1.15 11.10 1.50
N VAL A 166 0.04 10.49 1.42
CA VAL A 166 0.21 9.03 1.49
C VAL A 166 -0.47 8.46 2.75
N PHE A 167 -0.21 9.06 3.91
CA PHE A 167 -0.81 8.63 5.18
C PHE A 167 -2.33 8.69 5.15
N ILE A 168 -2.90 9.81 4.68
CA ILE A 168 -4.36 10.00 4.61
C ILE A 168 -4.99 8.96 3.68
N LEU A 169 -4.42 8.76 2.48
CA LEU A 169 -4.94 7.79 1.52
C LEU A 169 -4.86 6.36 2.04
N TYR A 170 -3.78 6.01 2.72
CA TYR A 170 -3.62 4.70 3.34
C TYR A 170 -4.58 4.49 4.49
N TRP A 171 -4.79 5.49 5.33
CA TRP A 171 -5.78 5.41 6.39
C TRP A 171 -7.18 5.17 5.82
N PHE A 172 -7.57 5.92 4.78
CA PHE A 172 -8.82 5.71 4.06
C PHE A 172 -8.90 4.31 3.44
N ALA A 173 -7.85 3.87 2.73
CA ALA A 173 -7.80 2.54 2.14
C ALA A 173 -8.06 1.44 3.19
N LEU A 174 -7.40 1.52 4.35
CA LEU A 174 -7.59 0.58 5.45
C LEU A 174 -9.01 0.55 6.01
N GLN A 175 -9.68 1.70 6.12
CA GLN A 175 -11.09 1.75 6.56
C GLN A 175 -12.03 0.95 5.63
N TRP A 176 -11.67 0.81 4.36
CA TRP A 176 -12.47 0.02 3.41
C TRP A 176 -11.92 -1.39 3.13
N GLU A 177 -10.63 -1.62 3.32
CA GLU A 177 -9.96 -2.90 3.09
C GLU A 177 -10.15 -3.84 4.28
N ASP A 178 -9.84 -3.39 5.50
CA ASP A 178 -9.85 -4.23 6.70
C ASP A 178 -11.22 -4.90 6.94
N PRO A 179 -12.37 -4.18 6.88
CA PRO A 179 -13.68 -4.81 7.08
C PRO A 179 -14.04 -5.77 5.95
N PHE A 180 -13.57 -5.49 4.73
CA PHE A 180 -13.89 -6.29 3.56
C PHE A 180 -13.13 -7.61 3.59
N THR A 181 -11.82 -7.57 3.84
CA THR A 181 -11.00 -8.77 4.03
C THR A 181 -11.52 -9.58 5.22
N ALA A 182 -11.85 -8.96 6.35
CA ALA A 182 -12.44 -9.66 7.49
C ALA A 182 -13.73 -10.44 7.10
N GLU A 183 -14.61 -9.83 6.31
CA GLU A 183 -15.84 -10.47 5.84
C GLU A 183 -15.57 -11.64 4.87
N ILE A 184 -14.55 -11.54 4.00
CA ILE A 184 -14.14 -12.65 3.13
C ILE A 184 -13.73 -13.87 3.97
N TYR A 185 -12.87 -13.67 4.98
CA TYR A 185 -12.45 -14.74 5.87
C TYR A 185 -13.61 -15.28 6.72
N ALA A 186 -14.50 -14.41 7.23
CA ALA A 186 -15.69 -14.83 7.98
C ALA A 186 -16.67 -15.64 7.11
N LYS A 187 -16.82 -15.30 5.83
CA LYS A 187 -17.62 -16.06 4.87
C LYS A 187 -17.03 -17.46 4.65
N ARG A 188 -15.70 -17.57 4.46
CA ARG A 188 -15.01 -18.87 4.34
C ARG A 188 -15.26 -19.77 5.55
N GLU A 189 -15.15 -19.24 6.76
CA GLU A 189 -15.37 -20.04 7.98
C GLU A 189 -16.84 -20.49 8.11
N ARG A 190 -17.80 -19.64 7.73
CA ARG A 190 -19.22 -20.02 7.67
C ARG A 190 -19.47 -21.15 6.67
N GLU A 191 -18.83 -21.13 5.51
CA GLU A 191 -18.93 -22.20 4.50
C GLU A 191 -18.29 -23.51 4.98
N ARG A 192 -17.08 -23.43 5.57
CA ARG A 192 -16.41 -24.60 6.18
C ARG A 192 -17.27 -25.24 7.28
N ALA A 193 -17.92 -24.43 8.12
CA ALA A 193 -18.81 -24.94 9.16
C ALA A 193 -20.06 -25.64 8.60
N LYS A 194 -20.63 -25.13 7.50
CA LYS A 194 -21.77 -25.76 6.81
C LYS A 194 -21.39 -27.12 6.23
N THR A 195 -20.26 -27.22 5.53
CA THR A 195 -19.77 -28.50 4.97
C THR A 195 -19.52 -29.53 6.08
N LYS A 196 -18.94 -29.12 7.22
CA LYS A 196 -18.75 -30.01 8.37
C LYS A 196 -20.05 -30.49 9.03
N ARG A 197 -21.13 -29.70 8.98
CA ARG A 197 -22.45 -30.09 9.50
C ARG A 197 -23.19 -31.02 8.53
N GLY A 198 -23.14 -30.74 7.23
CA GLY A 198 -23.75 -31.60 6.20
C GLY A 198 -23.04 -32.95 6.01
N GLY A 199 -21.73 -33.02 6.24
CA GLY A 199 -20.97 -34.28 6.20
C GLY A 199 -21.13 -35.15 7.47
N LYS A 200 -21.78 -34.65 8.53
CA LYS A 200 -22.12 -35.43 9.73
C LYS A 200 -23.56 -35.97 9.71
N SER A 201 -24.32 -35.70 8.64
CA SER A 201 -25.70 -36.19 8.47
C SER A 201 -25.83 -37.32 7.42
N LEU A 202 -24.71 -37.98 7.10
CA LEU A 202 -24.63 -39.21 6.31
C LEU A 202 -23.89 -40.26 7.14
#